data_AF-A0A6L7NHA9-F1
#
_entry.id   AF-A0A6L7NHA9-F1
#
_cell.length_a   1.000
_cell.length_b   1.000
_cell.length_c   1.000
_cell.angle_alpha   90.00
_cell.angle_beta   90.00
_cell.angle_gamma   90.00
#
_symmetry.space_group_name_H-M   'P 1'
#
loop_
_entity.id
_entity.type
_entity.pdbx_description
1 polymer ?
#
loop_
_entity_poly.entity_id
_entity_poly.type
_entity_poly.pdbx_seq_one_letter_code
_entity_poly.pdbx_strand_id
1 'polypeptide(L)'
;MNDTQSESTAAAKARQPAYVSYPMFEACLDWLGGMDPVPAQIDRSQWSARFGGASGAQLLVGLRSLGLLDGGAPTTALVDLAKASGDARQEQLRAVLRTAYGDDLVDNLAGMSLASVEEAIRALGTTDATHRRALPFFINAAKAAGIEMQDEVSKRARKRRSDAGVKRAGKKAAKKAAKKRAPAA
;
A
#
# COMPACT_ATOMS: atom_id res chain seq x y z
N MET A 1 -33.61 -35.77 10.12
CA MET A 1 -32.60 -34.98 10.86
C MET A 1 -32.12 -33.87 9.94
N ASN A 2 -32.33 -32.62 10.34
CA ASN A 2 -32.05 -31.42 9.56
C ASN A 2 -30.56 -31.15 9.36
N ASP A 3 -30.26 -30.68 8.14
CA ASP A 3 -29.35 -29.61 7.73
C ASP A 3 -27.93 -29.48 8.33
N THR A 4 -26.96 -29.84 7.47
CA THR A 4 -25.93 -28.95 6.91
C THR A 4 -25.58 -27.67 7.68
N GLN A 5 -24.39 -27.65 8.30
CA GLN A 5 -23.51 -26.48 8.47
C GLN A 5 -22.07 -27.00 8.64
N SER A 6 -21.00 -26.45 8.09
CA SER A 6 -20.78 -25.39 7.11
C SER A 6 -19.29 -25.50 6.78
N GLU A 7 -18.94 -26.20 5.70
CA GLU A 7 -17.66 -25.96 5.02
C GLU A 7 -17.75 -24.55 4.42
N SER A 8 -17.28 -23.56 5.19
CA SER A 8 -17.07 -22.22 4.66
C SER A 8 -15.74 -22.21 3.90
N THR A 9 -15.71 -22.86 2.74
CA THR A 9 -14.91 -22.38 1.61
C THR A 9 -15.48 -21.02 1.23
N ALA A 10 -15.08 -19.99 1.98
CA ALA A 10 -15.26 -18.61 1.59
C ALA A 10 -14.41 -18.41 0.34
N ALA A 11 -15.03 -18.67 -0.81
CA ALA A 11 -14.52 -18.32 -2.13
C ALA A 11 -13.78 -16.99 -2.02
N ALA A 12 -12.49 -17.00 -2.35
CA ALA A 12 -11.62 -15.85 -2.39
C ALA A 12 -12.31 -14.77 -3.24
N LYS A 13 -13.09 -13.93 -2.57
CA LYS A 13 -13.96 -12.95 -3.19
C LYS A 13 -13.05 -11.89 -3.76
N ALA A 14 -12.66 -12.06 -5.02
CA ALA A 14 -11.68 -11.27 -5.77
C ALA A 14 -11.41 -9.91 -5.11
N ARG A 15 -10.49 -9.91 -4.14
CA ARG A 15 -10.20 -8.72 -3.34
C ARG A 15 -9.37 -7.86 -4.27
N GLN A 16 -9.98 -6.80 -4.79
CA GLN A 16 -9.31 -5.83 -5.64
C GLN A 16 -7.94 -5.48 -5.03
N PRO A 17 -6.83 -5.58 -5.76
CA PRO A 17 -5.50 -5.41 -5.17
C PRO A 17 -5.33 -4.00 -4.59
N ALA A 18 -4.51 -3.92 -3.54
CA ALA A 18 -4.40 -2.72 -2.73
C ALA A 18 -3.93 -1.52 -3.56
N TYR A 19 -4.70 -0.43 -3.53
CA TYR A 19 -4.41 0.78 -4.31
C TYR A 19 -3.83 1.94 -3.46
N VAL A 20 -3.39 1.64 -2.23
CA VAL A 20 -2.71 2.60 -1.35
C VAL A 20 -1.23 2.72 -1.76
N SER A 21 -0.56 3.82 -1.39
CA SER A 21 0.89 3.89 -1.56
C SER A 21 1.60 3.03 -0.50
N TYR A 22 2.66 2.32 -0.90
CA TYR A 22 3.43 1.50 0.05
C TYR A 22 3.99 2.30 1.24
N PRO A 23 4.54 3.52 1.09
CA PRO A 23 5.02 4.30 2.24
C PRO A 23 3.94 4.64 3.27
N MET A 24 2.68 4.75 2.82
CA MET A 24 1.55 4.98 3.71
C MET A 24 1.19 3.72 4.49
N PHE A 25 1.22 2.57 3.81
CA PHE A 25 1.05 1.27 4.42
C PHE A 25 2.15 0.98 5.45
N GLU A 26 3.41 1.27 5.12
CA GLU A 26 4.53 1.14 6.04
C GLU A 26 4.38 2.05 7.27
N ALA A 27 4.06 3.33 7.07
CA ALA A 27 3.81 4.24 8.19
C ALA A 27 2.62 3.81 9.09
N CYS A 28 1.64 3.11 8.51
CA CYS A 28 0.54 2.49 9.26
C CYS A 28 1.02 1.33 10.14
N LEU A 29 1.84 0.44 9.59
CA LEU A 29 2.44 -0.67 10.35
C LEU A 29 3.31 -0.16 11.49
N ASP A 30 4.16 0.84 11.24
CA ASP A 30 5.05 1.40 12.26
C ASP A 30 4.26 2.06 13.40
N TRP A 31 3.16 2.73 13.06
CA TRP A 31 2.24 3.31 14.04
C TRP A 31 1.55 2.24 14.89
N LEU A 32 1.03 1.17 14.27
CA LEU A 32 0.43 0.04 14.99
C LEU A 32 1.46 -0.69 15.88
N GLY A 33 2.69 -0.86 15.40
CA GLY A 33 3.76 -1.52 16.14
C GLY A 33 4.10 -0.79 17.45
N GLY A 34 4.03 0.55 17.44
CA GLY A 34 4.24 1.40 18.61
C GLY A 34 3.09 1.44 19.62
N MET A 35 1.94 0.83 19.33
CA MET A 35 0.80 0.78 20.24
C MET A 35 0.79 -0.49 21.08
N ASP A 36 0.54 -0.35 22.38
CA ASP A 36 0.33 -1.49 23.27
C ASP A 36 -0.82 -1.19 24.25
N PRO A 37 -1.98 -1.87 24.13
CA PRO A 37 -2.33 -2.89 23.12
C PRO A 37 -2.65 -2.29 21.74
N VAL A 38 -2.61 -3.12 20.69
CA VAL A 38 -3.13 -2.74 19.36
C VAL A 38 -4.64 -2.47 19.46
N PRO A 39 -5.17 -1.37 18.88
CA PRO A 39 -6.60 -1.05 18.97
C PRO A 39 -7.49 -2.17 18.41
N ALA A 40 -8.55 -2.52 19.15
CA ALA A 40 -9.52 -3.54 18.75
C ALA A 40 -10.30 -3.17 17.48
N GLN A 41 -10.36 -1.87 17.16
CA GLN A 41 -10.99 -1.36 15.95
C GLN A 41 -10.11 -0.28 15.34
N ILE A 42 -10.00 -0.29 14.03
CA ILE A 42 -9.20 0.64 13.22
C ILE A 42 -10.17 1.42 12.32
N ASP A 43 -10.49 2.63 12.74
CA ASP A 43 -11.48 3.50 12.09
C ASP A 43 -10.87 4.75 11.48
N ARG A 44 -11.59 5.36 10.53
CA ARG A 44 -11.19 6.62 9.87
C ARG A 44 -10.93 7.77 10.85
N SER A 45 -11.64 7.81 11.97
CA SER A 45 -11.50 8.84 13.02
C SER A 45 -10.10 8.83 13.63
N GLN A 46 -9.56 7.64 13.92
CA GLN A 46 -8.23 7.47 14.50
C GLN A 46 -7.11 7.89 13.56
N TRP A 47 -7.35 7.82 12.25
CA TRP A 47 -6.40 8.22 11.22
C TRP A 47 -6.43 9.70 10.87
N SER A 48 -7.53 10.40 11.13
CA SER A 48 -7.74 11.78 10.66
C SER A 48 -6.67 12.77 11.14
N ALA A 49 -6.09 12.53 12.32
CA ALA A 49 -5.00 13.33 12.88
C ALA A 49 -3.62 13.05 12.24
N ARG A 50 -3.42 11.85 11.64
CA ARG A 50 -2.12 11.39 11.13
C ARG A 50 -2.04 11.34 9.61
N PHE A 51 -3.17 11.11 8.97
CA PHE A 51 -3.33 10.87 7.55
C PHE A 51 -4.52 11.67 7.04
N GLY A 52 -4.28 12.65 6.15
CA GLY A 52 -5.32 13.54 5.64
C GLY A 52 -6.57 12.78 5.16
N GLY A 53 -7.75 13.38 5.35
CA GLY A 53 -9.04 12.66 5.38
C GLY A 53 -9.34 11.70 4.21
N ALA A 54 -8.91 11.99 2.97
CA ALA A 54 -9.09 11.09 1.82
C ALA A 54 -8.13 9.88 1.83
N SER A 55 -6.93 10.04 2.37
CA SER A 55 -5.89 9.01 2.40
C SER A 55 -6.21 7.90 3.42
N GLY A 56 -6.85 8.23 4.53
CA GLY A 56 -7.26 7.23 5.53
C GLY A 56 -8.30 6.23 4.99
N ALA A 57 -9.27 6.69 4.20
CA ALA A 57 -10.26 5.80 3.59
C ALA A 57 -9.62 4.83 2.56
N GLN A 58 -8.67 5.32 1.76
CA GLN A 58 -7.94 4.50 0.80
C GLN A 58 -7.04 3.48 1.47
N LEU A 59 -6.41 3.84 2.60
CA LEU A 59 -5.63 2.92 3.42
C LEU A 59 -6.49 1.79 3.98
N LEU A 60 -7.65 2.09 4.58
CA LEU A 60 -8.56 1.05 5.10
C LEU A 60 -9.01 0.06 4.02
N VAL A 61 -9.30 0.56 2.82
CA VAL A 61 -9.63 -0.32 1.69
C VAL A 61 -8.43 -1.15 1.29
N GLY A 62 -7.23 -0.57 1.23
CA GLY A 62 -5.99 -1.30 0.96
C GLY A 62 -5.70 -2.41 1.98
N LEU A 63 -5.86 -2.14 3.28
CA LEU A 63 -5.69 -3.14 4.33
C LEU A 63 -6.70 -4.28 4.20
N ARG A 64 -7.97 -3.97 3.90
CA ARG A 64 -8.99 -5.00 3.62
C ARG A 64 -8.66 -5.82 2.38
N SER A 65 -8.16 -5.18 1.32
CA SER A 65 -7.70 -5.88 0.11
C SER A 65 -6.59 -6.88 0.41
N LEU A 66 -5.70 -6.56 1.35
CA LEU A 66 -4.62 -7.44 1.80
C LEU A 66 -5.08 -8.51 2.81
N GLY A 67 -6.35 -8.51 3.22
CA GLY A 67 -6.84 -9.41 4.27
C GLY A 67 -6.33 -9.07 5.68
N LEU A 68 -5.85 -7.85 5.89
CA LEU A 68 -5.31 -7.38 7.17
C LEU A 68 -6.38 -6.80 8.09
N LEU A 69 -7.59 -6.59 7.58
CA LEU A 69 -8.75 -6.17 8.35
C LEU A 69 -9.94 -7.09 8.07
N ASP A 70 -10.65 -7.45 9.13
CA ASP A 70 -12.01 -7.99 9.06
C ASP A 70 -13.01 -6.92 9.47
N GLY A 71 -13.67 -6.31 8.48
CA GLY A 71 -14.45 -5.09 8.67
C GLY A 71 -13.57 -3.93 9.14
N GLY A 72 -13.61 -3.67 10.45
CA GLY A 72 -12.78 -2.68 11.15
C GLY A 72 -11.80 -3.29 12.16
N ALA A 73 -11.84 -4.59 12.41
CA ALA A 73 -10.96 -5.26 13.37
C ALA A 73 -9.63 -5.67 12.70
N PRO A 74 -8.47 -5.48 13.37
CA PRO A 74 -7.20 -6.01 12.90
C PRO A 74 -7.20 -7.55 12.91
N THR A 75 -6.73 -8.17 11.83
CA THR A 75 -6.49 -9.62 11.82
C THR A 75 -5.18 -9.95 12.56
N THR A 76 -5.00 -11.21 12.95
CA THR A 76 -3.74 -11.69 13.55
C THR A 76 -2.55 -11.36 12.65
N ALA A 77 -2.69 -11.56 11.33
CA ALA A 77 -1.65 -11.22 10.36
C ALA A 77 -1.25 -9.73 10.38
N LEU A 78 -2.19 -8.81 10.63
CA LEU A 78 -1.88 -7.39 10.77
C LEU A 78 -1.10 -7.11 12.05
N VAL A 79 -1.52 -7.71 13.16
CA VAL A 79 -0.85 -7.55 14.46
C VAL A 79 0.58 -8.11 14.37
N ASP A 80 0.74 -9.32 13.86
CA ASP A 80 2.03 -9.98 13.69
C ASP A 80 2.95 -9.16 12.78
N LEU A 81 2.44 -8.70 11.63
CA LEU A 81 3.20 -7.88 10.70
C LEU A 81 3.60 -6.52 11.31
N ALA A 82 2.73 -5.89 12.10
CA ALA A 82 3.01 -4.61 12.74
C ALA A 82 4.02 -4.73 13.90
N LYS A 83 4.02 -5.86 14.61
CA LYS A 83 4.94 -6.13 15.72
C LYS A 83 6.27 -6.75 15.28
N ALA A 84 6.32 -7.35 14.10
CA ALA A 84 7.53 -7.93 13.56
C ALA A 84 8.56 -6.84 13.14
N SER A 85 9.83 -7.21 13.20
CA SER A 85 10.95 -6.39 12.72
C SER A 85 11.96 -7.25 11.95
N GLY A 86 12.83 -6.61 11.16
CA GLY A 86 13.87 -7.30 10.39
C GLY A 86 13.30 -8.41 9.49
N ASP A 87 13.96 -9.56 9.51
CA ASP A 87 13.62 -10.72 8.68
C ASP A 87 12.22 -11.28 8.99
N ALA A 88 11.79 -11.24 10.26
CA ALA A 88 10.43 -11.65 10.63
C ALA A 88 9.39 -10.77 9.93
N ARG A 89 9.63 -9.46 9.81
CA ARG A 89 8.71 -8.56 9.09
C ARG A 89 8.69 -8.86 7.60
N GLN A 90 9.84 -9.20 7.02
CA GLN A 90 9.90 -9.61 5.62
C GLN A 90 9.07 -10.86 5.37
N GLU A 91 9.21 -11.87 6.22
CA GLU A 91 8.48 -13.14 6.06
C GLU A 91 6.97 -12.96 6.22
N GLN A 92 6.53 -12.20 7.24
CA GLN A 92 5.11 -11.87 7.40
C GLN A 92 4.57 -11.09 6.19
N LEU A 93 5.36 -10.17 5.63
CA LEU A 93 4.96 -9.42 4.45
C LEU A 93 4.85 -10.33 3.21
N ARG A 94 5.75 -11.31 3.03
CA ARG A 94 5.65 -12.32 1.96
C ARG A 94 4.35 -13.11 2.08
N ALA A 95 4.00 -13.60 3.27
CA ALA A 95 2.77 -14.34 3.51
C ALA A 95 1.51 -13.52 3.18
N VAL A 96 1.52 -12.23 3.53
CA VAL A 96 0.44 -11.30 3.18
C VAL A 96 0.34 -11.09 1.67
N LEU A 97 1.47 -10.93 0.97
CA LEU A 97 1.47 -10.77 -0.48
C LEU A 97 0.97 -12.02 -1.19
N ARG A 98 1.40 -13.21 -0.76
CA ARG A 98 0.90 -14.51 -1.23
C ARG A 98 -0.62 -14.61 -1.13
N THR A 99 -1.15 -14.30 0.05
CA THR A 99 -2.60 -14.30 0.30
C THR A 99 -3.36 -13.33 -0.60
N ALA A 100 -2.80 -12.14 -0.85
CA ALA A 100 -3.50 -11.06 -1.56
C ALA A 100 -3.33 -11.10 -3.09
N TYR A 101 -2.20 -11.60 -3.58
CA TYR A 101 -1.80 -11.55 -5.00
C TYR A 101 -1.65 -12.93 -5.63
N GLY A 102 -1.63 -14.00 -4.83
CA GLY A 102 -1.42 -15.37 -5.27
C GLY A 102 0.04 -15.79 -5.19
N ASP A 103 0.26 -17.03 -4.77
CA ASP A 103 1.59 -17.64 -4.62
C ASP A 103 2.37 -17.62 -5.94
N ASP A 104 1.71 -17.94 -7.06
CA ASP A 104 2.34 -17.97 -8.39
C ASP A 104 3.00 -16.63 -8.77
N LEU A 105 2.36 -15.49 -8.45
CA LEU A 105 2.93 -14.18 -8.74
C LEU A 105 4.09 -13.85 -7.81
N VAL A 106 3.98 -14.21 -6.53
CA VAL A 106 4.98 -13.88 -5.52
C VAL A 106 6.24 -14.72 -5.67
N ASP A 107 6.07 -16.04 -5.85
CA ASP A 107 7.17 -17.00 -5.84
C ASP A 107 7.94 -17.00 -7.18
N ASN A 108 7.29 -16.66 -8.30
CA ASN A 108 7.95 -16.58 -9.62
C ASN A 108 8.47 -15.19 -9.98
N LEU A 109 8.33 -14.19 -9.09
CA LEU A 109 8.62 -12.78 -9.40
C LEU A 109 10.04 -12.54 -9.95
N ALA A 110 11.02 -13.33 -9.49
CA ALA A 110 12.41 -13.25 -9.93
C ALA A 110 12.59 -13.48 -11.45
N GLY A 111 11.77 -14.36 -12.03
CA GLY A 111 11.82 -14.71 -13.45
C GLY A 111 10.86 -13.92 -14.34
N MET A 112 9.98 -13.09 -13.76
CA MET A 112 8.93 -12.42 -14.51
C MET A 112 9.39 -11.12 -15.16
N SER A 113 8.94 -10.88 -16.39
CA SER A 113 9.05 -9.58 -17.06
C SER A 113 8.06 -8.58 -16.47
N LEU A 114 8.28 -7.28 -16.69
CA LEU A 114 7.33 -6.25 -16.27
C LEU A 114 5.94 -6.47 -16.88
N ALA A 115 5.85 -6.85 -18.15
CA ALA A 115 4.58 -7.13 -18.82
C ALA A 115 3.85 -8.30 -18.15
N SER A 116 4.56 -9.38 -17.80
CA SER A 116 3.98 -10.53 -17.11
C SER A 116 3.43 -10.16 -15.73
N VAL A 117 4.13 -9.32 -14.98
CA VAL A 117 3.65 -8.81 -13.67
C VAL A 117 2.43 -7.92 -13.87
N GLU A 118 2.44 -7.05 -14.88
CA GLU A 118 1.30 -6.17 -15.17
C GLU A 118 0.04 -6.98 -15.55
N GLU A 119 0.18 -8.02 -16.36
CA GLU A 119 -0.90 -8.94 -16.73
C GLU A 119 -1.42 -9.73 -15.53
N ALA A 120 -0.53 -10.28 -14.68
CA ALA A 120 -0.93 -10.98 -13.47
C ALA A 120 -1.76 -10.10 -12.53
N ILE A 121 -1.37 -8.83 -12.34
CA ILE A 121 -2.15 -7.88 -11.54
C ILE A 121 -3.48 -7.53 -12.21
N ARG A 122 -3.53 -7.44 -13.55
CA ARG A 122 -4.80 -7.23 -14.28
C ARG A 122 -5.76 -8.41 -14.10
N ALA A 123 -5.24 -9.64 -14.08
CA ALA A 123 -6.02 -10.86 -13.90
C ALA A 123 -6.74 -10.91 -12.53
N LEU A 124 -6.29 -10.13 -11.54
CA LEU A 124 -6.99 -9.94 -10.26
C LEU A 124 -8.27 -9.07 -10.37
N GLY A 125 -8.68 -8.70 -11.58
CA GLY A 125 -9.92 -7.97 -11.86
C GLY A 125 -9.80 -6.47 -11.64
N THR A 126 -8.61 -5.88 -11.78
CA THR A 126 -8.42 -4.43 -11.60
C THR A 126 -8.98 -3.60 -12.75
N THR A 127 -9.60 -2.47 -12.43
CA THR A 127 -9.79 -1.37 -13.40
C THR A 127 -8.47 -0.65 -13.69
N ASP A 128 -8.35 0.07 -14.82
CA ASP A 128 -7.11 0.78 -15.19
C ASP A 128 -6.64 1.78 -14.12
N ALA A 129 -7.57 2.46 -13.44
CA ALA A 129 -7.24 3.38 -12.36
C ALA A 129 -6.67 2.66 -11.13
N THR A 130 -7.17 1.46 -10.84
CA THR A 130 -6.72 0.60 -9.73
C THR A 130 -5.37 -0.03 -10.07
N HIS A 131 -5.20 -0.54 -11.29
CA HIS A 131 -3.94 -1.11 -11.79
C HIS A 131 -2.77 -0.13 -11.65
N ARG A 132 -2.96 1.12 -12.07
CA ARG A 132 -1.95 2.20 -11.95
C ARG A 132 -1.48 2.48 -10.52
N ARG A 133 -2.20 2.00 -9.50
CA ARG A 133 -1.86 2.14 -8.08
C ARG A 133 -1.40 0.82 -7.47
N ALA A 134 -2.05 -0.28 -7.82
CA ALA A 134 -1.73 -1.62 -7.35
C ALA A 134 -0.35 -2.10 -7.76
N LEU A 135 0.03 -1.88 -9.03
CA LEU A 135 1.36 -2.28 -9.53
C LEU A 135 2.51 -1.67 -8.73
N PRO A 136 2.62 -0.33 -8.57
CA PRO A 136 3.71 0.24 -7.79
C PRO A 136 3.59 -0.09 -6.29
N PHE A 137 2.39 -0.38 -5.76
CA PHE A 137 2.27 -0.88 -4.39
C PHE A 137 2.93 -2.26 -4.27
N PHE A 138 2.53 -3.21 -5.12
CA PHE A 138 3.02 -4.59 -5.12
C PHE A 138 4.54 -4.64 -5.23
N ILE A 139 5.13 -3.92 -6.19
CA ILE A 139 6.59 -3.95 -6.38
C ILE A 139 7.34 -3.39 -5.17
N ASN A 140 6.85 -2.30 -4.56
CA ASN A 140 7.49 -1.74 -3.36
C ASN A 140 7.34 -2.69 -2.17
N ALA A 141 6.18 -3.33 -2.02
CA ALA A 141 5.96 -4.33 -0.98
C ALA A 141 6.84 -5.56 -1.18
N ALA A 142 6.95 -6.07 -2.41
CA ALA A 142 7.81 -7.21 -2.74
C ALA A 142 9.28 -6.91 -2.44
N LYS A 143 9.74 -5.70 -2.79
CA LYS A 143 11.08 -5.24 -2.45
C LYS A 143 11.31 -5.17 -0.94
N ALA A 144 10.35 -4.65 -0.19
CA ALA A 144 10.44 -4.58 1.26
C ALA A 144 10.34 -5.96 1.94
N ALA A 145 9.71 -6.92 1.28
CA ALA A 145 9.65 -8.32 1.67
C ALA A 145 10.92 -9.10 1.26
N GLY A 146 11.93 -8.44 0.69
CA GLY A 146 13.16 -9.09 0.25
C GLY A 146 12.92 -10.15 -0.84
N ILE A 147 11.93 -9.96 -1.71
CA ILE A 147 11.69 -10.84 -2.86
C ILE A 147 12.55 -10.36 -4.03
N GLU A 148 13.30 -11.28 -4.63
CA GLU A 148 14.11 -11.00 -5.81
C GLU A 148 13.24 -10.71 -7.04
N MET A 149 13.69 -9.79 -7.89
CA MET A 149 12.96 -9.37 -9.08
C MET A 149 13.93 -8.87 -10.16
N GLN A 150 13.51 -8.95 -11.42
CA GLN A 150 14.29 -8.39 -12.51
C GLN A 150 14.48 -6.87 -12.36
N ASP A 151 15.61 -6.36 -12.84
CA ASP A 151 15.94 -4.94 -12.76
C ASP A 151 14.85 -4.04 -13.40
N GLU A 152 14.25 -4.48 -14.51
CA GLU A 152 13.13 -3.79 -15.17
C GLU A 152 11.90 -3.65 -14.25
N VAL A 153 11.53 -4.72 -13.54
CA VAL A 153 10.43 -4.71 -12.57
C VAL A 153 10.77 -3.79 -11.40
N SER A 154 12.00 -3.88 -10.90
CA SER A 154 12.46 -3.07 -9.76
C SER A 154 12.42 -1.56 -10.04
N LYS A 155 12.73 -1.15 -11.29
CA LYS A 155 12.68 0.26 -11.74
C LYS A 155 11.27 0.85 -11.72
N ARG A 156 10.25 -0.01 -11.78
CA ARG A 156 8.84 0.39 -11.76
C ARG A 156 8.34 0.70 -10.35
N ALA A 157 9.05 0.27 -9.30
CA ALA A 157 8.89 0.77 -7.95
C ALA A 157 9.07 2.29 -7.99
N ARG A 158 7.97 3.06 -7.98
CA ARG A 158 8.04 4.52 -8.12
C ARG A 158 9.11 5.07 -7.19
N LYS A 159 10.20 5.61 -7.76
CA LYS A 159 11.14 6.48 -7.03
C LYS A 159 10.25 7.51 -6.34
N ARG A 160 10.40 7.69 -5.02
CA ARG A 160 9.79 8.81 -4.30
C ARG A 160 9.88 10.02 -5.23
N ARG A 161 8.76 10.61 -5.63
CA ARG A 161 8.80 11.99 -6.10
C ARG A 161 9.24 12.76 -4.87
N SER A 162 10.55 12.87 -4.69
CA SER A 162 11.19 13.74 -3.73
C SER A 162 10.73 15.14 -4.08
N ASP A 163 9.63 15.56 -3.49
CA ASP A 163 9.26 16.95 -3.23
C ASP A 163 9.64 17.97 -4.33
N ALA A 164 9.48 17.60 -5.61
CA ALA A 164 9.77 18.49 -6.73
C ALA A 164 8.64 19.53 -6.93
N GLY A 165 7.69 19.59 -5.98
CA GLY A 165 6.57 20.52 -5.94
C GLY A 165 6.81 21.76 -5.07
N VAL A 166 7.65 21.71 -4.04
CA VAL A 166 7.80 22.85 -3.11
C VAL A 166 8.73 23.94 -3.67
N LYS A 167 9.59 23.64 -4.64
CA LYS A 167 10.48 24.66 -5.24
C LYS A 167 9.82 25.59 -6.28
N ARG A 168 8.54 25.40 -6.64
CA ARG A 168 7.84 26.30 -7.58
C ARG A 168 7.02 27.41 -6.90
N ALA A 169 6.79 27.34 -5.58
CA ALA A 169 6.10 28.41 -4.85
C ALA A 169 7.02 29.63 -4.55
N GLY A 170 8.33 29.41 -4.35
CA GLY A 170 9.29 30.48 -4.05
C GLY A 170 9.58 31.45 -5.21
N LYS A 171 9.37 31.03 -6.47
CA LYS A 171 9.72 31.86 -7.64
C LYS A 171 8.64 32.87 -8.04
N LYS A 172 7.40 32.76 -7.54
CA LYS A 172 6.34 33.75 -7.79
C LYS A 172 6.34 34.91 -6.78
N ALA A 173 6.85 34.73 -5.56
CA ALA A 173 6.96 35.81 -4.58
C ALA A 173 8.05 36.83 -4.96
N ALA A 174 9.18 36.38 -5.54
CA ALA A 174 10.28 37.25 -5.94
C ALA A 174 9.94 38.19 -7.12
N LYS A 175 9.03 37.78 -8.04
CA LYS A 175 8.59 38.65 -9.14
C LYS A 175 7.57 39.72 -8.73
N LYS A 176 6.88 39.57 -7.60
CA LYS A 176 5.91 40.57 -7.11
C LYS A 176 6.57 41.70 -6.30
N ALA A 177 7.75 41.45 -5.72
CA ALA A 177 8.53 42.45 -5.00
C ALA A 177 9.30 43.42 -5.93
N ALA A 178 9.73 42.95 -7.10
CA ALA A 178 10.49 43.77 -8.06
C ALA A 178 9.63 44.79 -8.85
N LYS A 179 8.30 44.61 -8.92
CA LYS A 179 7.38 45.55 -9.60
C LYS A 179 6.95 46.73 -8.71
N LYS A 180 7.28 46.73 -7.41
CA LYS A 180 6.83 47.76 -6.44
C LYS A 180 7.89 48.81 -6.08
N ARG A 181 9.05 48.82 -6.76
CA ARG A 181 10.16 49.79 -6.52
C ARG A 181 10.59 50.54 -7.79
N ALA A 182 9.65 50.93 -8.64
CA ALA A 182 9.89 52.01 -9.59
C ALA A 182 9.38 53.30 -8.94
N PRO A 183 10.25 54.21 -8.45
CA PRO A 183 9.83 55.57 -8.17
C PRO A 183 9.59 56.29 -9.48
N ALA A 184 8.46 57.00 -9.55
CA ALA A 184 8.23 58.04 -10.51
C ALA A 184 9.29 59.14 -10.34
N ALA A 185 9.94 59.50 -11.44
CA ALA A 185 10.57 60.79 -11.68
C ALA A 185 10.60 60.99 -13.20
#